data_AF-A0A8J6STA4-F1
#
_entry.id   AF-A0A8J6STA4-F1
#
_cell.length_a   1.000
_cell.length_b   1.000
_cell.length_c   1.000
_cell.angle_alpha   90.00
_cell.angle_beta   90.00
_cell.angle_gamma   90.00
#
_symmetry.space_group_name_H-M   'P 1'
#
loop_
_entity.id
_entity.type
_entity.pdbx_description
1 polymer ?
#
loop_
_entity_poly.entity_id
_entity_poly.type
_entity_poly.pdbx_seq_one_letter_code
_entity_poly.pdbx_strand_id
1 'polypeptide(L)'
;MKTTRWSQQDQDLLIAEYDGTKPSSELLSKKLGRSEGAIRRKAAEMNLTRCLRLRRWEPEEIQLLEEHAGSEPISTILGRLNSLCRSKGWNGRTRDSLQKQINYLGYSRRVEGDYYSLTQLSEALKCNKHVVYRWLEIPEFVKLLKPHKGEHSTLIHCKNLKKFFTVYPGELARTRPDLVWVVSVLTYTSQYKTDD
;
A
#
# COMPACT_ATOMS: atom_id res chain seq x y z
N MET A 1 24.35 -23.44 -30.91
CA MET A 1 24.02 -23.12 -29.49
C MET A 1 24.70 -24.14 -28.60
N LYS A 2 25.38 -23.71 -27.53
CA LYS A 2 25.96 -24.65 -26.55
C LYS A 2 24.85 -25.43 -25.83
N THR A 3 24.90 -26.76 -25.91
CA THR A 3 24.06 -27.70 -25.13
C THR A 3 24.84 -28.35 -23.98
N THR A 4 26.11 -27.98 -23.82
CA THR A 4 27.05 -28.50 -22.82
C THR A 4 26.70 -28.07 -21.39
N ARG A 5 27.17 -28.89 -20.41
CA ARG A 5 27.09 -28.58 -18.97
C ARG A 5 27.61 -27.16 -18.68
N TRP A 6 27.03 -26.51 -17.68
CA TRP A 6 27.52 -25.22 -17.18
C TRP A 6 28.89 -25.39 -16.55
N SER A 7 29.91 -24.71 -17.09
CA SER A 7 31.24 -24.67 -16.47
C SER A 7 31.22 -23.78 -15.22
N GLN A 8 32.26 -23.86 -14.39
CA GLN A 8 32.42 -22.94 -13.27
C GLN A 8 32.61 -21.50 -13.76
N GLN A 9 33.40 -21.30 -14.81
CA GLN A 9 33.61 -20.00 -15.43
C GLN A 9 32.32 -19.37 -15.98
N ASP A 10 31.43 -20.18 -16.59
CA ASP A 10 30.12 -19.69 -17.05
C ASP A 10 29.25 -19.22 -15.87
N GLN A 11 29.35 -19.89 -14.71
CA GLN A 11 28.62 -19.57 -13.49
C GLN A 11 29.16 -18.31 -12.82
N ASP A 12 30.49 -18.17 -12.73
CA ASP A 12 31.15 -16.99 -12.17
C ASP A 12 30.82 -15.73 -12.99
N LEU A 13 30.81 -15.86 -14.31
CA LEU A 13 30.40 -14.78 -15.21
C LEU A 13 28.92 -14.41 -15.03
N LEU A 14 28.04 -15.40 -14.79
CA LEU A 14 26.65 -15.14 -14.45
C LEU A 14 26.52 -14.38 -13.14
N ILE A 15 27.28 -14.75 -12.10
CA ILE A 15 27.25 -14.08 -10.79
C ILE A 15 27.74 -12.63 -10.92
N ALA A 16 28.77 -12.38 -11.72
CA ALA A 16 29.38 -11.07 -11.88
C ALA A 16 28.53 -10.10 -12.72
N GLU A 17 27.91 -10.58 -13.80
CA GLU A 17 27.30 -9.70 -14.82
C GLU A 17 25.77 -9.79 -14.91
N TYR A 18 25.12 -10.80 -14.32
CA TYR A 18 23.68 -10.95 -14.42
C TYR A 18 22.95 -9.98 -13.48
N ASP A 19 22.30 -8.97 -14.06
CA ASP A 19 21.66 -7.89 -13.30
C ASP A 19 20.12 -8.00 -13.22
N GLY A 20 19.58 -9.12 -13.74
CA GLY A 20 18.16 -9.45 -13.73
C GLY A 20 17.30 -8.74 -14.79
N THR A 21 17.90 -7.88 -15.63
CA THR A 21 17.19 -7.16 -16.70
C THR A 21 17.25 -7.89 -18.05
N LYS A 22 16.38 -7.51 -18.98
CA LYS A 22 16.40 -8.06 -20.35
C LYS A 22 17.73 -7.74 -21.09
N PRO A 23 18.27 -6.51 -21.02
CA PRO A 23 19.57 -6.17 -21.60
C PRO A 23 20.73 -7.05 -21.12
N SER A 24 20.83 -7.38 -19.82
CA SER A 24 21.90 -8.27 -19.36
C SER A 24 21.77 -9.69 -19.88
N SER A 25 20.54 -10.22 -19.99
CA SER A 25 20.33 -11.56 -20.55
C SER A 25 20.69 -11.68 -22.03
N GLU A 26 20.52 -10.60 -22.82
CA GLU A 26 20.91 -10.55 -24.23
C GLU A 26 22.45 -10.43 -24.38
N LEU A 27 23.09 -9.60 -23.56
CA LEU A 27 24.54 -9.42 -23.57
C LEU A 27 25.26 -10.71 -23.15
N LEU A 28 24.77 -11.36 -22.09
CA LEU A 28 25.26 -12.65 -21.62
C LEU A 28 24.98 -13.78 -22.62
N SER A 29 23.87 -13.70 -23.37
CA SER A 29 23.54 -14.64 -24.45
C SER A 29 24.63 -14.65 -25.52
N LYS A 30 25.07 -13.45 -25.92
CA LYS A 30 26.18 -13.28 -26.88
C LYS A 30 27.52 -13.73 -26.30
N LYS A 31 27.84 -13.37 -25.04
CA LYS A 31 29.11 -13.76 -24.39
C LYS A 31 29.25 -15.26 -24.13
N LEU A 32 28.18 -15.91 -23.66
CA LEU A 32 28.21 -17.33 -23.27
C LEU A 32 27.82 -18.28 -24.40
N GLY A 33 27.24 -17.77 -25.50
CA GLY A 33 26.77 -18.57 -26.63
C GLY A 33 25.56 -19.46 -26.29
N ARG A 34 24.73 -19.02 -25.32
CA ARG A 34 23.54 -19.72 -24.80
C ARG A 34 22.31 -18.85 -25.03
N SER A 35 21.12 -19.46 -25.15
CA SER A 35 19.88 -18.69 -25.29
C SER A 35 19.56 -17.86 -24.05
N GLU A 36 18.89 -16.72 -24.24
CA GLU A 36 18.39 -15.89 -23.12
C GLU A 36 17.53 -16.70 -22.14
N GLY A 37 16.74 -17.66 -22.64
CA GLY A 37 15.96 -18.57 -21.81
C GLY A 37 16.82 -19.49 -20.95
N ALA A 38 17.93 -20.00 -21.49
CA ALA A 38 18.88 -20.82 -20.73
C ALA A 38 19.59 -20.01 -19.63
N ILE A 39 19.97 -18.77 -19.92
CA ILE A 39 20.59 -17.85 -18.95
C ILE A 39 19.61 -17.51 -17.83
N ARG A 40 18.37 -17.10 -18.15
CA ARG A 40 17.35 -16.79 -17.14
C ARG A 40 17.05 -17.98 -16.24
N ARG A 41 16.94 -19.18 -16.82
CA ARG A 41 16.73 -20.42 -16.06
C ARG A 41 17.92 -20.72 -15.14
N LYS A 42 19.15 -20.60 -15.64
CA LYS A 42 20.34 -20.85 -14.81
C LYS A 42 20.50 -19.82 -13.70
N ALA A 43 20.24 -18.55 -14.00
CA ALA A 43 20.21 -17.49 -13.01
C ALA A 43 19.15 -17.76 -11.93
N ALA A 44 18.00 -18.34 -12.29
CA ALA A 44 16.98 -18.73 -11.32
C ALA A 44 17.42 -19.92 -10.45
N GLU A 45 18.03 -20.95 -11.04
CA GLU A 45 18.64 -22.06 -10.29
C GLU A 45 19.71 -21.58 -9.30
N MET A 46 20.48 -20.56 -9.68
CA MET A 46 21.53 -19.94 -8.86
C MET A 46 20.98 -18.85 -7.91
N ASN A 47 19.65 -18.70 -7.79
CA ASN A 47 18.98 -17.67 -6.98
C ASN A 47 19.36 -16.21 -7.32
N LEU A 48 19.94 -15.96 -8.49
CA LEU A 48 20.30 -14.63 -8.98
C LEU A 48 19.07 -13.82 -9.44
N THR A 49 17.95 -14.48 -9.72
CA THR A 49 16.71 -13.83 -10.20
C THR A 49 15.86 -13.20 -9.10
N ARG A 50 16.07 -13.55 -7.82
CA ARG A 50 15.09 -13.25 -6.77
C ARG A 50 15.59 -12.38 -5.62
N CYS A 51 16.90 -12.22 -5.42
CA CYS A 51 17.40 -11.67 -4.16
C CYS A 51 18.43 -10.53 -4.21
N LEU A 52 18.97 -10.12 -5.37
CA LEU A 52 20.09 -9.15 -5.38
C LEU A 52 19.72 -7.68 -5.62
N ARG A 53 18.46 -7.35 -5.94
CA ARG A 53 18.05 -5.95 -6.22
C ARG A 53 16.74 -5.49 -5.59
N LEU A 54 16.23 -6.19 -4.59
CA LEU A 54 15.30 -5.55 -3.66
C LEU A 54 16.12 -4.62 -2.77
N ARG A 55 16.47 -3.44 -3.32
CA ARG A 55 17.03 -2.33 -2.57
C ARG A 55 16.19 -2.18 -1.31
N ARG A 56 16.83 -2.21 -0.14
CA ARG A 56 16.15 -1.98 1.13
C ARG A 56 15.46 -0.61 1.10
N TRP A 57 14.41 -0.46 1.88
CA TRP A 57 13.78 0.85 2.04
C TRP A 57 14.72 1.73 2.84
N GLU A 58 15.07 2.88 2.26
CA GLU A 58 15.93 3.84 2.95
C GLU A 58 15.12 4.64 3.96
N PRO A 59 15.74 5.15 5.03
CA PRO A 59 15.06 5.94 6.06
C PRO A 59 14.23 7.09 5.48
N GLU A 60 14.73 7.81 4.48
CA GLU A 60 13.98 8.92 3.87
C GLU A 60 12.77 8.46 3.05
N GLU A 61 12.83 7.25 2.48
CA GLU A 61 11.64 6.66 1.84
C GLU A 61 10.60 6.28 2.89
N ILE A 62 11.03 5.69 4.02
CA ILE A 62 10.15 5.31 5.12
C ILE A 62 9.49 6.56 5.71
N GLN A 63 10.25 7.62 5.97
CA GLN A 63 9.73 8.89 6.47
C GLN A 63 8.67 9.47 5.51
N LEU A 64 8.92 9.46 4.20
CA LEU A 64 7.93 9.92 3.21
C LEU A 64 6.65 9.07 3.26
N LEU A 65 6.78 7.75 3.46
CA LEU A 65 5.62 6.88 3.64
C LEU A 65 4.88 7.20 4.94
N GLU A 66 5.58 7.42 6.05
CA GLU A 66 4.96 7.75 7.33
C GLU A 66 4.18 9.08 7.26
N GLU A 67 4.71 10.08 6.56
CA GLU A 67 4.09 11.40 6.38
C GLU A 67 2.82 11.34 5.51
N HIS A 68 2.76 10.47 4.50
CA HIS A 68 1.76 10.54 3.44
C HIS A 68 0.86 9.31 3.29
N ALA A 69 1.25 8.13 3.80
CA ALA A 69 0.55 6.86 3.53
C ALA A 69 -0.92 6.84 4.00
N GLY A 70 -1.27 7.63 5.02
CA GLY A 70 -2.64 7.73 5.56
C GLY A 70 -3.52 8.82 4.94
N SER A 71 -2.96 9.76 4.18
CA SER A 71 -3.65 10.98 3.73
C SER A 71 -3.70 11.13 2.21
N GLU A 72 -2.71 10.59 1.49
CA GLU A 72 -2.57 10.78 0.05
C GLU A 72 -2.86 9.50 -0.78
N PRO A 73 -3.35 9.63 -2.03
CA PRO A 73 -3.49 8.52 -2.96
C PRO A 73 -2.18 7.81 -3.30
N ILE A 74 -2.26 6.54 -3.69
CA ILE A 74 -1.08 5.72 -4.02
C ILE A 74 -0.25 6.32 -5.15
N SER A 75 -0.93 6.86 -6.16
CA SER A 75 -0.31 7.51 -7.30
C SER A 75 0.52 8.73 -6.89
N THR A 76 0.00 9.55 -5.99
CA THR A 76 0.68 10.77 -5.50
C THR A 76 1.92 10.41 -4.71
N ILE A 77 1.81 9.47 -3.76
CA ILE A 77 2.94 8.99 -2.97
C ILE A 77 4.01 8.37 -3.87
N LEU A 78 3.61 7.55 -4.85
CA LEU A 78 4.54 6.93 -5.79
C LEU A 78 5.30 7.97 -6.62
N GLY A 79 4.64 9.05 -7.04
CA GLY A 79 5.27 10.15 -7.78
C GLY A 79 6.30 10.90 -6.94
N ARG A 80 5.98 11.19 -5.67
CA ARG A 80 6.91 11.80 -4.70
C ARG A 80 8.12 10.90 -4.45
N LEU A 81 7.86 9.63 -4.16
CA LEU A 81 8.89 8.64 -3.86
C LEU A 81 9.85 8.43 -5.04
N ASN A 82 9.34 8.36 -6.27
CA ASN A 82 10.17 8.24 -7.46
C ASN A 82 10.95 9.53 -7.78
N SER A 83 10.46 10.69 -7.34
CA SER A 83 11.22 11.95 -7.45
C SER A 83 12.36 12.01 -6.42
N LEU A 84 12.12 11.55 -5.19
CA LEU A 84 13.17 11.36 -4.18
C LEU A 84 14.22 10.34 -4.63
N CYS A 85 13.79 9.21 -5.20
CA CYS A 85 14.72 8.21 -5.72
C CYS A 85 15.61 8.80 -6.82
N ARG A 86 15.05 9.58 -7.74
CA ARG A 86 15.82 10.25 -8.80
C ARG A 86 16.84 11.25 -8.24
N SER A 87 16.47 12.06 -7.25
CA SER A 87 17.42 13.04 -6.66
C SER A 87 18.57 12.39 -5.91
N LYS A 88 18.36 11.18 -5.39
CA LYS A 88 19.37 10.38 -4.66
C LYS A 88 20.11 9.36 -5.55
N GLY A 89 19.81 9.29 -6.84
CA GLY A 89 20.41 8.32 -7.77
C GLY A 89 19.95 6.87 -7.55
N TRP A 90 18.82 6.67 -6.87
CA TRP A 90 18.25 5.37 -6.59
C TRP A 90 17.27 4.91 -7.67
N ASN A 91 17.15 3.59 -7.82
CA ASN A 91 16.09 2.99 -8.62
C ASN A 91 14.72 3.32 -8.03
N GLY A 92 13.79 3.74 -8.88
CA GLY A 92 12.40 4.02 -8.50
C GLY A 92 11.68 2.77 -8.00
N ARG A 93 10.60 2.99 -7.26
CA ARG A 93 9.72 1.93 -6.76
C ARG A 93 8.56 1.68 -7.71
N THR A 94 7.99 0.49 -7.61
CA THR A 94 6.74 0.14 -8.28
C THR A 94 5.57 0.34 -7.33
N ARG A 95 4.36 0.43 -7.90
CA ARG A 95 3.11 0.46 -7.13
C ARG A 95 3.01 -0.73 -6.16
N ASP A 96 3.36 -1.92 -6.63
CA ASP A 96 3.29 -3.15 -5.84
C ASP A 96 4.30 -3.16 -4.69
N SER A 97 5.55 -2.72 -4.92
CA SER A 97 6.53 -2.63 -3.84
C SER A 97 6.11 -1.59 -2.79
N LEU A 98 5.57 -0.45 -3.24
CA LEU A 98 5.04 0.59 -2.37
C LEU A 98 3.88 0.07 -1.53
N GLN A 99 2.91 -0.62 -2.14
CA GLN A 99 1.77 -1.20 -1.43
C GLN A 99 2.21 -2.22 -0.38
N LYS A 100 3.17 -3.10 -0.71
CA LYS A 100 3.73 -4.06 0.24
C LYS A 100 4.40 -3.39 1.42
N GLN A 101 5.17 -2.32 1.18
CA GLN A 101 5.85 -1.62 2.25
C GLN A 101 4.90 -0.85 3.15
N ILE A 102 3.91 -0.18 2.56
CA ILE A 102 2.84 0.49 3.30
C ILE A 102 2.12 -0.50 4.22
N ASN A 103 1.79 -1.69 3.72
CA ASN A 103 1.23 -2.75 4.55
C ASN A 103 2.19 -3.24 5.66
N TYR A 104 3.49 -3.37 5.36
CA TYR A 104 4.51 -3.78 6.33
C TYR A 104 4.68 -2.76 7.46
N LEU A 105 4.62 -1.47 7.13
CA LEU A 105 4.65 -0.36 8.08
C LEU A 105 3.33 -0.22 8.88
N GLY A 106 2.37 -1.13 8.70
CA GLY A 106 1.09 -1.12 9.40
C GLY A 106 0.06 -0.16 8.81
N TYR A 107 0.38 0.56 7.74
CA TYR A 107 -0.57 1.36 6.98
C TYR A 107 -1.37 0.43 6.05
N SER A 108 -2.52 -0.08 6.52
CA SER A 108 -3.42 -0.84 5.64
C SER A 108 -4.04 0.11 4.60
N ARG A 109 -3.61 0.02 3.34
CA ARG A 109 -4.28 0.68 2.20
C ARG A 109 -5.24 -0.22 1.44
N ARG A 110 -5.77 -1.25 2.13
CA ARG A 110 -7.17 -1.60 1.87
C ARG A 110 -7.99 -0.38 2.28
N VAL A 111 -9.12 -0.14 1.64
CA VAL A 111 -10.09 0.89 2.02
C VAL A 111 -10.69 0.62 3.43
N GLU A 112 -10.07 -0.23 4.24
CA GLU A 112 -10.60 -0.86 5.45
C GLU A 112 -9.52 -0.84 6.53
N GLY A 113 -9.72 0.04 7.49
CA GLY A 113 -8.88 0.26 8.67
C GLY A 113 -9.29 1.56 9.33
N ASP A 114 -9.32 2.64 8.53
CA ASP A 114 -9.69 3.98 8.99
C ASP A 114 -10.92 4.56 8.29
N TYR A 115 -11.44 3.90 7.25
CA TYR A 115 -12.63 4.33 6.53
C TYR A 115 -13.70 3.25 6.58
N TYR A 116 -14.95 3.68 6.59
CA TYR A 116 -16.11 2.82 6.49
C TYR A 116 -16.98 3.27 5.32
N SER A 117 -17.35 2.33 4.46
CA SER A 117 -18.45 2.52 3.52
C SER A 117 -19.78 2.61 4.26
N LEU A 118 -20.80 3.21 3.62
CA LEU A 118 -22.14 3.27 4.19
C LEU A 118 -22.71 1.87 4.47
N THR A 119 -22.38 0.89 3.63
CA THR A 119 -22.77 -0.51 3.83
C THR A 119 -22.15 -1.08 5.10
N GLN A 120 -20.84 -0.93 5.28
CA GLN A 120 -20.14 -1.38 6.49
C GLN A 120 -20.65 -0.70 7.76
N LEU A 121 -20.99 0.59 7.68
CA LEU A 121 -21.62 1.31 8.79
C LEU A 121 -22.99 0.73 9.13
N SER A 122 -23.82 0.45 8.13
CA SER A 122 -25.14 -0.14 8.37
C SER A 122 -25.06 -1.52 9.02
N GLU A 123 -24.08 -2.33 8.62
CA GLU A 123 -23.81 -3.64 9.21
C GLU A 123 -23.30 -3.52 10.65
N ALA A 124 -22.32 -2.64 10.90
CA ALA A 124 -21.74 -2.43 12.22
C ALA A 124 -22.74 -1.86 13.23
N LEU A 125 -23.64 -0.97 12.77
CA LEU A 125 -24.72 -0.39 13.57
C LEU A 125 -25.94 -1.31 13.69
N LYS A 126 -25.96 -2.40 12.92
CA LYS A 126 -27.10 -3.33 12.77
C LYS A 126 -28.41 -2.59 12.49
N CYS A 127 -28.34 -1.61 11.58
CA CYS A 127 -29.47 -0.76 11.22
C CYS A 127 -29.74 -0.81 9.72
N ASN A 128 -30.93 -0.37 9.32
CA ASN A 128 -31.26 -0.21 7.91
C ASN A 128 -30.29 0.80 7.26
N LYS A 129 -29.75 0.49 6.07
CA LYS A 129 -28.87 1.39 5.30
C LYS A 129 -29.43 2.80 5.15
N HIS A 130 -30.75 2.96 5.01
CA HIS A 130 -31.40 4.27 4.89
C HIS A 130 -31.16 5.20 6.10
N VAL A 131 -30.87 4.66 7.29
CA VAL A 131 -30.46 5.46 8.45
C VAL A 131 -29.15 6.18 8.17
N VAL A 132 -28.13 5.44 7.69
CA VAL A 132 -26.81 5.98 7.39
C VAL A 132 -26.84 6.89 6.15
N TYR A 133 -27.66 6.57 5.15
CA TYR A 133 -27.84 7.46 3.98
C TYR A 133 -28.44 8.81 4.35
N ARG A 134 -29.43 8.85 5.25
CA ARG A 134 -30.03 10.11 5.73
C ARG A 134 -29.02 11.03 6.41
N TRP A 135 -27.95 10.49 7.00
CA TRP A 135 -26.90 11.34 7.54
C TRP A 135 -26.21 12.20 6.49
N LEU A 136 -26.23 11.77 5.23
CA LEU A 136 -25.65 12.53 4.11
C LEU A 136 -26.60 13.57 3.52
N GLU A 137 -27.86 13.58 3.96
CA GLU A 137 -28.87 14.56 3.56
C GLU A 137 -28.91 15.77 4.51
N ILE A 138 -28.36 15.62 5.72
CA ILE A 138 -28.33 16.66 6.77
C ILE A 138 -27.02 17.46 6.66
N PRO A 139 -27.06 18.77 6.33
CA PRO A 139 -25.85 19.58 6.10
C PRO A 139 -24.85 19.59 7.26
N GLU A 140 -25.35 19.65 8.50
CA GLU A 140 -24.55 19.66 9.72
C GLU A 140 -23.77 18.35 9.87
N PHE A 141 -24.40 17.22 9.53
CA PHE A 141 -23.81 15.90 9.63
C PHE A 141 -22.75 15.72 8.55
N VAL A 142 -23.05 16.14 7.32
CA VAL A 142 -22.08 16.14 6.20
C VAL A 142 -20.83 16.94 6.55
N LYS A 143 -20.97 18.10 7.20
CA LYS A 143 -19.84 18.94 7.65
C LYS A 143 -18.92 18.22 8.64
N LEU A 144 -19.47 17.38 9.51
CA LEU A 144 -18.71 16.58 10.48
C LEU A 144 -18.13 15.31 9.87
N LEU A 145 -18.95 14.55 9.14
CA LEU A 145 -18.60 13.25 8.58
C LEU A 145 -17.58 13.38 7.44
N LYS A 146 -17.66 14.47 6.66
CA LYS A 146 -16.83 14.74 5.48
C LYS A 146 -16.73 13.51 4.55
N PRO A 147 -17.87 13.08 3.98
CA PRO A 147 -17.94 11.88 3.16
C PRO A 147 -17.06 12.02 1.91
N HIS A 148 -16.25 11.00 1.63
CA HIS A 148 -15.45 10.89 0.41
C HIS A 148 -16.27 10.13 -0.63
N LYS A 149 -16.72 10.84 -1.67
CA LYS A 149 -17.49 10.26 -2.76
C LYS A 149 -16.53 9.63 -3.78
N GLY A 150 -16.51 8.31 -3.84
CA GLY A 150 -15.85 7.54 -4.89
C GLY A 150 -16.80 7.23 -6.05
N GLU A 151 -16.29 6.52 -7.05
CA GLU A 151 -17.02 6.14 -8.27
C GLU A 151 -18.21 5.22 -7.99
N HIS A 152 -18.09 4.32 -7.00
CA HIS A 152 -19.12 3.33 -6.66
C HIS A 152 -19.48 3.27 -5.17
N SER A 153 -18.85 4.09 -4.32
CA SER A 153 -19.11 4.06 -2.87
C SER A 153 -18.83 5.41 -2.20
N THR A 154 -19.49 5.65 -1.07
CA THR A 154 -19.19 6.78 -0.20
C THR A 154 -18.52 6.28 1.07
N LEU A 155 -17.38 6.88 1.40
CA LEU A 155 -16.52 6.46 2.51
C LEU A 155 -16.45 7.54 3.58
N ILE A 156 -16.44 7.14 4.85
CA ILE A 156 -16.36 8.03 6.01
C ILE A 156 -15.21 7.59 6.90
N HIS A 157 -14.34 8.54 7.25
CA HIS A 157 -13.20 8.27 8.12
C HIS A 157 -13.64 8.04 9.58
N CYS A 158 -13.07 7.06 10.26
CA CYS A 158 -13.22 6.74 11.69
C CYS A 158 -13.04 7.96 12.60
N LYS A 159 -12.10 8.88 12.31
CA LYS A 159 -11.89 10.12 13.06
C LYS A 159 -13.12 11.04 12.99
N ASN A 160 -13.76 11.10 11.82
CA ASN A 160 -14.96 11.91 11.62
C ASN A 160 -16.19 11.22 12.21
N LEU A 161 -16.26 9.88 12.14
CA LEU A 161 -17.29 9.09 12.83
C LEU A 161 -17.21 9.25 14.35
N LYS A 162 -16.01 9.17 14.93
CA LYS A 162 -15.78 9.46 16.35
C LYS A 162 -16.33 10.83 16.72
N LYS A 163 -15.93 11.89 16.00
CA LYS A 163 -16.44 13.24 16.22
C LYS A 163 -17.96 13.30 16.12
N PHE A 164 -18.52 12.71 15.06
CA PHE A 164 -19.95 12.66 14.84
C PHE A 164 -20.69 12.00 15.99
N PHE A 165 -20.21 10.85 16.47
CA PHE A 165 -20.78 10.12 17.60
C PHE A 165 -20.58 10.80 18.95
N THR A 166 -19.50 11.58 19.12
CA THR A 166 -19.33 12.42 20.30
C THR A 166 -20.31 13.59 20.34
N VAL A 167 -20.59 14.21 19.18
CA VAL A 167 -21.53 15.35 19.08
C VAL A 167 -22.98 14.89 19.06
N TYR A 168 -23.27 13.77 18.40
CA TYR A 168 -24.61 13.20 18.22
C TYR A 168 -24.70 11.75 18.72
N PRO A 169 -24.50 11.50 20.04
CA PRO A 169 -24.58 10.15 20.60
C PRO A 169 -25.99 9.54 20.45
N GLY A 170 -27.03 10.35 20.27
CA GLY A 170 -28.39 9.90 19.98
C GLY A 170 -28.50 9.06 18.70
N GLU A 171 -27.65 9.30 17.71
CA GLU A 171 -27.62 8.51 16.47
C GLU A 171 -27.06 7.10 16.72
N LEU A 172 -26.13 6.93 17.65
CA LEU A 172 -25.71 5.61 18.14
C LEU A 172 -26.80 4.95 18.98
N ALA A 173 -27.39 5.68 19.92
CA ALA A 173 -28.38 5.15 20.86
C ALA A 173 -29.67 4.63 20.19
N ARG A 174 -30.00 5.17 19.00
CA ARG A 174 -31.12 4.70 18.17
C ARG A 174 -30.84 3.38 17.43
N THR A 175 -29.61 2.89 17.48
CA THR A 175 -29.17 1.67 16.78
C THR A 175 -28.80 0.57 17.79
N ARG A 176 -28.46 -0.64 17.30
CA ARG A 176 -27.97 -1.75 18.14
C ARG A 176 -26.57 -2.15 17.69
N PRO A 177 -25.60 -1.23 17.83
CA PRO A 177 -24.30 -1.43 17.23
C PRO A 177 -23.52 -2.53 17.95
N ASP A 178 -22.56 -3.12 17.25
CA ASP A 178 -21.56 -3.96 17.90
C ASP A 178 -20.72 -3.11 18.88
N LEU A 179 -20.77 -3.44 20.17
CA LEU A 179 -20.07 -2.65 21.20
C LEU A 179 -18.55 -2.69 21.06
N VAL A 180 -17.99 -3.80 20.57
CA VAL A 180 -16.54 -3.90 20.31
C VAL A 180 -16.15 -2.94 19.20
N TRP A 181 -17.00 -2.82 18.17
CA TRP A 181 -16.81 -1.85 17.10
C TRP A 181 -16.99 -0.40 17.57
N VAL A 182 -18.01 -0.10 18.38
CA VAL A 182 -18.19 1.26 18.91
C VAL A 182 -17.00 1.69 19.76
N VAL A 183 -16.52 0.79 20.62
CA VAL A 183 -15.31 1.04 21.41
C VAL A 183 -14.14 1.31 20.48
N SER A 184 -13.90 0.50 19.44
CA SER A 184 -12.77 0.73 18.53
C SER A 184 -12.84 2.08 17.79
N VAL A 185 -14.03 2.55 17.41
CA VAL A 185 -14.24 3.86 16.80
C VAL A 185 -14.04 5.00 17.81
N LEU A 186 -14.58 4.88 19.03
CA LEU A 186 -14.51 5.94 20.05
C LEU A 186 -13.14 6.03 20.72
N THR A 187 -12.49 4.89 20.94
CA THR A 187 -11.10 4.81 21.43
C THR A 187 -10.09 4.97 20.31
N TYR A 188 -10.54 5.30 19.10
CA TYR A 188 -9.64 5.66 18.00
C TYR A 188 -8.75 6.82 18.46
N THR A 189 -7.54 6.47 18.83
CA THR A 189 -6.41 7.37 19.00
C THR A 189 -5.61 7.23 17.72
N SER A 190 -5.59 8.28 16.89
CA SER A 190 -4.52 8.41 15.89
C SER A 190 -3.23 8.18 16.65
N GLN A 191 -2.49 7.10 16.36
CA GLN A 191 -1.24 6.76 17.07
C GLN A 191 -0.11 7.78 16.83
N TYR A 192 -0.44 8.92 16.22
CA TYR A 192 0.42 10.07 16.01
C TYR A 192 -0.23 11.27 16.69
N LYS A 193 0.05 11.42 17.99
CA LYS A 193 -0.05 12.70 18.68
C LYS A 193 1.14 13.54 18.22
N THR A 194 0.84 14.63 17.54
CA THR A 194 1.71 15.81 17.47
C THR A 194 1.88 16.36 18.88
N ASP A 195 3.11 16.35 19.40
CA ASP A 195 3.50 17.19 20.54
C ASP A 195 4.08 18.50 19.97
N ASP A 196 3.41 19.59 20.38
CA ASP A 196 3.64 21.05 20.25
C ASP A 196 3.92 21.70 18.88
#